data_AF-A0A962YIH1-F1
#
_entry.id   AF-A0A962YIH1-F1
#
_cell.length_a   1.000
_cell.length_b   1.000
_cell.length_c   1.000
_cell.angle_alpha   90.00
_cell.angle_beta   90.00
_cell.angle_gamma   90.00
#
_symmetry.space_group_name_H-M   'P 1'
#
loop_
_entity.id
_entity.type
_entity.pdbx_description
1 polymer ?
#
loop_
_entity_poly.entity_id
_entity_poly.type
_entity_poly.pdbx_seq_one_letter_code
_entity_poly.pdbx_strand_id
1 'polypeptide(L)' 'SAEEDNAVFQLYGEVEGSWTPLIGADEGDDTTEWQDILPDGGTGQFKIIVGPTRGNATYYLQTEFQ' A
#
# COMPACT_ATOMS: atom_id res chain seq x y z
N SER A 1 -1.83 15.33 -17.05
CA SER A 1 -2.16 16.58 -16.32
C SER A 1 -1.98 16.31 -14.82
N ALA A 2 -2.03 17.31 -13.94
CA ALA A 2 -1.89 17.11 -12.49
C ALA A 2 -2.98 16.22 -11.84
N GLU A 3 -3.96 15.75 -12.62
CA GLU A 3 -4.98 14.77 -12.19
C GLU A 3 -4.54 13.31 -12.37
N GLU A 4 -3.40 13.06 -13.01
CA GLU A 4 -2.89 11.70 -13.27
C GLU A 4 -2.00 11.15 -12.15
N ASP A 5 -1.58 12.00 -11.19
CA ASP A 5 -0.65 11.65 -10.11
C ASP A 5 -1.32 11.81 -8.74
N ASN A 6 -2.40 11.05 -8.56
CA ASN A 6 -3.22 11.06 -7.35
C ASN A 6 -3.46 9.65 -6.79
N ALA A 7 -2.88 8.61 -7.42
CA ALA A 7 -2.98 7.25 -6.96
C ALA A 7 -2.02 7.03 -5.79
N VAL A 8 -2.57 6.73 -4.63
CA VAL A 8 -1.81 6.36 -3.43
C VAL A 8 -2.25 4.98 -2.98
N PHE A 9 -1.43 4.32 -2.17
CA PHE A 9 -1.78 3.03 -1.63
C PHE A 9 -1.52 2.92 -0.14
N GLN A 10 -2.23 1.97 0.47
CA GLN A 10 -2.02 1.51 1.82
C GLN A 10 -1.60 0.05 1.79
N LEU A 11 -0.79 -0.37 2.76
CA LEU A 11 -0.29 -1.74 2.86
C LEU A 11 -0.58 -2.30 4.24
N TYR A 12 -1.22 -3.47 4.29
CA TYR A 12 -1.60 -4.15 5.52
C TYR A 12 -1.03 -5.56 5.57
N GLY A 13 -0.58 -5.99 6.75
CA GLY A 13 -0.34 -7.39 7.09
C GLY A 13 -1.50 -7.96 7.92
N GLU A 14 -1.78 -9.24 7.76
CA GLU A 14 -2.73 -9.95 8.62
C GLU A 14 -2.03 -10.45 9.90
N VAL A 15 -2.59 -10.07 11.05
CA VAL A 15 -2.10 -10.45 12.38
C VAL A 15 -3.30 -10.88 13.22
N GLU A 16 -3.32 -12.16 13.61
CA GLU A 16 -4.35 -12.74 14.51
C GLU A 16 -5.81 -12.49 14.04
N GLY A 17 -6.07 -12.58 12.74
CA GLY A 17 -7.38 -12.37 12.12
C GLY A 17 -7.70 -10.91 11.80
N SER A 18 -6.79 -9.98 12.08
CA SER A 18 -6.97 -8.53 11.88
C SER A 18 -5.99 -7.96 10.86
N TRP A 19 -6.39 -6.92 10.13
CA TRP A 19 -5.51 -6.22 9.20
C TRP A 19 -4.82 -5.05 9.92
N THR A 20 -3.50 -5.09 10.02
CA THR A 20 -2.67 -4.06 10.66
C THR A 20 -1.85 -3.31 9.60
N PRO A 21 -1.87 -1.96 9.58
CA PRO A 21 -1.11 -1.20 8.60
C PRO A 21 0.40 -1.39 8.79
N LEU A 22 1.13 -1.45 7.68
CA LEU A 22 2.58 -1.39 7.71
C LEU A 22 3.02 0.07 7.83
N ILE A 23 4.12 0.29 8.54
CA ILE A 23 4.65 1.63 8.82
C ILE A 23 4.98 2.33 7.48
N GLY A 24 4.52 3.57 7.32
CA GLY A 24 4.75 4.39 6.13
C GLY A 24 3.84 4.07 4.95
N ALA A 25 2.79 3.27 5.16
CA ALA A 25 1.77 2.98 4.16
C ALA A 25 0.38 2.86 4.84
N ASP A 26 0.09 3.71 5.81
CA ASP A 26 -1.21 3.78 6.48
C ASP A 26 -2.14 4.81 5.80
N GLU A 27 -3.38 4.87 6.25
CA GLU A 27 -4.34 5.88 5.83
C GLU A 27 -3.81 7.31 6.08
N GLY A 28 -3.71 8.11 5.01
CA GLY A 28 -3.27 9.49 5.07
C GLY A 28 -1.77 9.71 4.84
N ASP A 29 -0.98 8.65 4.66
CA ASP A 29 0.45 8.76 4.32
C ASP A 29 0.68 9.16 2.85
N ASP A 30 -0.37 9.14 2.01
CA ASP A 30 -0.32 9.42 0.57
C ASP A 30 0.83 8.68 -0.14
N THR A 31 1.06 7.43 0.28
CA THR A 31 2.18 6.60 -0.15
C THR A 31 2.07 6.21 -1.62
N THR A 32 3.15 6.45 -2.38
CA THR A 32 3.30 6.08 -3.79
C THR A 32 4.44 5.09 -4.04
N GLU A 33 5.30 4.89 -3.04
CA GLU A 33 6.38 3.91 -3.03
C GLU A 33 6.59 3.42 -1.59
N TRP A 34 6.85 2.12 -1.42
CA TRP A 34 7.11 1.52 -0.11
C TRP A 34 8.16 0.43 -0.25
N GLN A 35 9.14 0.45 0.64
CA GLN A 35 10.20 -0.55 0.69
C GLN A 35 10.57 -0.83 2.14
N ASP A 36 10.28 -2.04 2.60
CA ASP A 36 10.76 -2.54 3.89
C ASP A 36 10.76 -4.07 3.89
N ILE A 37 11.25 -4.65 4.97
CA ILE A 37 11.18 -6.07 5.25
C ILE A 37 9.74 -6.39 5.65
N LEU A 38 9.12 -7.33 4.93
CA LEU A 38 7.80 -7.82 5.29
C LEU A 38 7.84 -8.54 6.66
N PRO A 39 6.86 -8.27 7.55
CA PRO A 39 6.67 -9.03 8.78
C PRO A 39 6.60 -10.55 8.54
N ASP A 40 6.94 -11.33 9.57
CA ASP A 40 6.89 -12.80 9.56
C ASP A 40 7.63 -13.46 8.38
N GLY A 41 8.73 -12.82 7.95
CA GLY A 41 9.54 -13.26 6.82
C GLY A 41 8.77 -13.31 5.50
N GLY A 42 7.70 -12.52 5.36
CA GLY A 42 6.88 -12.46 4.14
C GLY A 42 5.95 -13.67 3.93
N THR A 43 5.76 -14.52 4.94
CA THR A 43 4.91 -15.73 4.82
C THR A 43 3.45 -15.50 5.18
N GLY A 44 3.11 -14.32 5.68
CA GLY A 44 1.75 -13.91 6.04
C GLY A 44 0.88 -13.50 4.84
N GLN A 45 -0.37 -13.14 5.12
CA GLN A 45 -1.24 -12.51 4.14
C GLN A 45 -1.05 -11.00 4.14
N PHE A 46 -0.99 -10.42 2.95
CA PHE A 46 -0.84 -8.99 2.75
C PHE A 46 -1.95 -8.45 1.86
N LYS A 47 -2.32 -7.20 2.09
CA LYS A 47 -3.36 -6.50 1.35
C LYS A 47 -2.86 -5.11 0.95
N ILE A 48 -2.93 -4.83 -0.34
CA ILE A 48 -2.66 -3.51 -0.93
C ILE A 48 -4.01 -2.89 -1.26
N ILE A 49 -4.29 -1.69 -0.75
CA ILE A 49 -5.47 -0.90 -1.10
C ILE A 49 -4.99 0.30 -1.90
N VAL A 50 -5.43 0.43 -3.15
CA VAL A 50 -5.09 1.57 -4.02
C VAL A 50 -6.30 2.48 -4.12
N GLY A 51 -6.08 3.78 -3.92
CA GLY A 51 -7.13 4.78 -3.96
C GLY A 51 -6.64 6.14 -4.47
N PRO A 52 -7.55 6.98 -4.98
CA PRO A 52 -7.24 8.36 -5.33
C PRO A 52 -7.19 9.25 -4.07
N THR A 53 -6.26 10.19 -3.99
CA THR A 53 -6.33 11.32 -3.04
C THR A 53 -7.43 12.31 -3.42
N ARG A 54 -7.79 12.39 -4.73
CA ARG A 54 -8.87 13.24 -5.25
C ARG A 54 -9.44 12.70 -6.55
N GLY A 55 -10.76 12.63 -6.70
CA GLY A 55 -11.38 12.28 -7.99
C GLY A 55 -11.13 10.82 -8.38
N ASN A 56 -10.89 10.56 -9.67
CA ASN A 56 -10.54 9.22 -10.17
C ASN A 56 -9.02 9.10 -10.30
N ALA A 57 -8.48 7.91 -10.04
CA ALA A 57 -7.08 7.58 -10.27
C ALA A 57 -6.93 6.50 -11.33
N THR A 58 -5.91 6.64 -12.17
CA THR A 58 -5.39 5.55 -13.01
C THR A 58 -4.02 5.19 -12.44
N TYR A 59 -3.73 3.90 -12.28
CA TYR A 59 -2.49 3.46 -11.64
C TYR A 59 -1.86 2.29 -12.38
N TYR A 60 -0.55 2.16 -12.20
CA TYR A 60 0.21 0.94 -12.45
C TYR A 60 0.79 0.49 -11.12
N LEU A 61 0.52 -0.75 -10.73
CA LEU A 61 1.07 -1.34 -9.51
C LEU A 61 2.17 -2.33 -9.89
N GLN A 62 3.36 -2.10 -9.37
CA GLN A 62 4.49 -3.02 -9.46
C GLN A 62 4.86 -3.48 -8.06
N THR A 63 5.10 -4.79 -7.91
CA THR A 63 5.56 -5.39 -6.66
C THR A 63 6.80 -6.24 -6.93
N GLU A 64 7.75 -6.22 -6.00
CA GLU A 64 8.97 -7.02 -6.06
C GLU A 64 9.21 -7.64 -4.69
N PHE A 65 9.64 -8.91 -4.68
CA PHE A 65 9.99 -9.66 -3.47
C PHE A 65 11.38 -10.24 -3.67
N GLN A 66 12.25 -10.09 -2.66
CA GLN A 66 13.63 -10.58 -2.69
C GLN A 66 13.84 -11.70 -1.69
#